data_AF-A0A8B5WY08-F1
#
_entry.id   AF-A0A8B5WY08-F1
#
_cell.length_a   1.000
_cell.length_b   1.000
_cell.length_c   1.000
_cell.angle_alpha   90.00
_cell.angle_beta   90.00
_cell.angle_gamma   90.00
#
_symmetry.space_group_name_H-M   'P 1'
#
loop_
_entity.id
_entity.type
_entity.pdbx_description
1 polymer ?
#
loop_
_entity_poly.entity_id
_entity_poly.type
_entity_poly.pdbx_seq_one_letter_code
_entity_poly.pdbx_strand_id
1 'polypeptide(L)'
;MRGFFCLLVWGYEMKRVFPVTLAVMIMAVGAGRVHAQSADAPAIRISDVIVNNNLHRIGGYTTMVLLAATVTAGALEWDVHPILGYSTLGAATITASMGFIAYRGMLRFVWPHALFNTIGFTGLFLNAFVLEPGSTEHRISAAVAASSFGLGYISIILLTR
;
A
#
# COMPACT_ATOMS: atom_id res chain seq x y z
N MET A 1 23.60 -9.48 -20.31
CA MET A 1 24.17 -9.52 -18.94
C MET A 1 23.52 -8.54 -17.93
N ARG A 2 22.70 -7.55 -18.35
CA ARG A 2 22.05 -6.60 -17.42
C ARG A 2 20.84 -7.14 -16.64
N GLY A 3 20.11 -8.13 -17.16
CA GLY A 3 18.98 -8.76 -16.46
C GLY A 3 19.37 -9.57 -15.21
N PHE A 4 20.61 -10.07 -15.14
CA PHE A 4 21.12 -10.83 -14.00
C PHE A 4 21.50 -9.92 -12.82
N PHE A 5 21.96 -8.70 -13.10
CA PHE A 5 22.29 -7.69 -12.09
C PHE A 5 21.01 -7.14 -11.42
N CYS A 6 19.93 -6.98 -12.20
CA CYS A 6 18.61 -6.60 -11.67
C CYS A 6 18.06 -7.67 -10.71
N LEU A 7 18.23 -8.95 -11.02
CA LEU A 7 17.84 -10.08 -10.15
C LEU A 7 18.68 -10.21 -8.86
N LEU A 8 19.96 -9.81 -8.90
CA LEU A 8 20.83 -9.80 -7.72
C LEU A 8 20.54 -8.63 -6.77
N VAL A 9 20.30 -7.43 -7.32
CA VAL A 9 19.83 -6.27 -6.56
C VAL A 9 18.42 -6.53 -6.01
N TRP A 10 17.54 -7.15 -6.81
CA TRP A 10 16.22 -7.66 -6.39
C TRP A 10 16.32 -8.62 -5.21
N GLY A 11 17.22 -9.60 -5.27
CA GLY A 11 17.43 -10.56 -4.19
C GLY A 11 18.01 -9.93 -2.92
N TYR A 12 18.75 -8.83 -3.02
CA TYR A 12 19.33 -8.13 -1.88
C TYR A 12 18.34 -7.14 -1.24
N GLU A 13 17.59 -6.38 -2.04
CA GLU A 13 16.61 -5.40 -1.57
C GLU A 13 15.32 -6.05 -1.07
N MET A 14 14.83 -7.12 -1.73
CA MET A 14 13.72 -7.93 -1.20
C MET A 14 14.08 -8.56 0.14
N LYS A 15 15.34 -8.95 0.37
CA LYS A 15 15.79 -9.44 1.69
C LYS A 15 15.71 -8.39 2.80
N ARG A 16 15.67 -7.09 2.49
CA ARG A 16 15.52 -6.01 3.49
C ARG A 16 14.08 -5.55 3.64
N VAL A 17 13.35 -5.39 2.55
CA VAL A 17 11.97 -4.89 2.57
C VAL A 17 10.99 -5.98 3.02
N PHE A 18 11.15 -7.21 2.53
CA PHE A 18 10.28 -8.33 2.90
C PHE A 18 10.20 -8.59 4.41
N PRO A 19 11.30 -8.64 5.20
CA PRO A 19 11.19 -8.83 6.64
C PRO A 19 10.58 -7.63 7.37
N VAL A 20 10.70 -6.39 6.87
CA VAL A 20 10.04 -5.22 7.47
C VAL A 20 8.54 -5.26 7.20
N THR A 21 8.14 -5.51 5.96
CA THR A 21 6.73 -5.67 5.56
C THR A 21 6.10 -6.88 6.27
N LEU A 22 6.82 -8.01 6.36
CA LEU A 22 6.42 -9.20 7.08
C LEU A 22 6.38 -8.96 8.59
N ALA A 23 7.32 -8.21 9.18
CA ALA A 23 7.30 -7.85 10.60
C ALA A 23 6.11 -6.94 10.92
N VAL A 24 5.75 -6.00 10.04
CA VAL A 24 4.54 -5.18 10.18
C VAL A 24 3.27 -6.07 10.06
N MET A 25 3.25 -7.03 9.13
CA MET A 25 2.16 -8.01 9.04
C MET A 25 2.07 -8.91 10.28
N ILE A 26 3.20 -9.40 10.80
CA ILE A 26 3.28 -10.25 11.99
C ILE A 26 2.91 -9.45 13.25
N MET A 27 3.29 -8.17 13.36
CA MET A 27 2.87 -7.31 14.47
C MET A 27 1.37 -6.99 14.41
N ALA A 28 0.82 -6.72 13.22
CA ALA A 28 -0.62 -6.48 13.05
C ALA A 28 -1.46 -7.74 13.32
N VAL A 29 -1.01 -8.91 12.84
CA VAL A 29 -1.64 -10.21 13.10
C VAL A 29 -1.41 -10.64 14.56
N GLY A 30 -0.23 -10.36 15.12
CA GLY A 30 0.15 -10.64 16.50
C GLY A 30 -0.67 -9.84 17.51
N ALA A 31 -0.88 -8.55 17.27
CA ALA A 31 -1.79 -7.72 18.05
C ALA A 31 -3.24 -8.29 18.02
N GLY A 32 -3.68 -8.80 16.87
CA GLY A 32 -4.96 -9.52 16.75
C GLY A 32 -4.98 -10.89 17.45
N ARG A 33 -3.84 -11.58 17.57
CA ARG A 33 -3.72 -12.89 18.23
C ARG A 33 -3.58 -12.82 19.74
N VAL A 34 -2.98 -11.76 20.29
CA VAL A 34 -2.88 -11.56 21.76
C VAL A 34 -4.27 -11.40 22.40
N HIS A 35 -5.30 -11.02 21.63
CA HIS A 35 -6.69 -10.96 22.10
C HIS A 35 -7.47 -12.29 21.93
N ALA A 36 -6.91 -13.29 21.26
CA ALA A 36 -7.59 -14.54 20.91
C ALA A 36 -7.28 -15.73 21.84
N GLN A 37 -6.55 -15.52 22.94
CA GLN A 37 -6.21 -16.58 23.90
C GLN A 37 -7.18 -16.61 25.09
N SER A 38 -8.44 -16.96 24.85
CA SER A 38 -9.21 -17.75 25.83
C SER A 38 -10.08 -18.75 25.07
N ALA A 39 -10.11 -19.99 25.53
CA ALA A 39 -10.76 -21.11 24.83
C ALA A 39 -12.30 -20.98 24.77
N ASP A 40 -12.87 -20.01 25.49
CA ASP A 40 -14.28 -19.63 25.48
C ASP A 40 -14.52 -18.25 24.81
N ALA A 41 -13.49 -17.61 24.26
CA ALA A 41 -13.65 -16.32 23.59
C ALA A 41 -14.45 -16.52 22.28
N PRO A 42 -15.49 -15.69 22.04
CA PRO A 42 -16.17 -15.69 20.75
C PRO A 42 -15.13 -15.47 19.65
N ALA A 43 -15.19 -16.28 18.59
CA ALA A 43 -14.22 -16.24 17.50
C ALA A 43 -14.11 -14.82 16.94
N ILE A 44 -13.02 -14.12 17.27
CA ILE A 44 -12.78 -12.75 16.81
C ILE A 44 -12.53 -12.82 15.30
N ARG A 45 -13.42 -12.23 14.51
CA ARG A 45 -13.24 -12.18 13.06
C ARG A 45 -12.17 -11.15 12.73
N ILE A 46 -11.31 -11.46 11.76
CA ILE A 46 -10.25 -10.56 11.30
C ILE A 46 -10.83 -9.22 10.81
N SER A 47 -12.04 -9.22 10.22
CA SER A 47 -12.77 -8.00 9.86
C SER A 47 -12.99 -7.08 11.06
N ASP A 48 -13.33 -7.65 12.20
CA ASP A 48 -13.68 -6.90 13.41
C ASP A 48 -12.42 -6.28 13.99
N VAL A 49 -11.28 -7.00 13.97
CA VAL A 49 -9.97 -6.44 14.33
C VAL A 49 -9.59 -5.26 13.42
N ILE A 50 -9.72 -5.42 12.10
CA ILE A 50 -9.35 -4.38 11.12
C ILE A 50 -10.21 -3.12 11.26
N VAL A 51 -11.52 -3.30 11.48
CA VAL A 51 -12.47 -2.19 11.60
C VAL A 51 -12.33 -1.51 12.97
N ASN A 52 -12.36 -2.27 14.07
CA ASN A 52 -12.34 -1.73 15.42
C ASN A 52 -11.02 -0.99 15.74
N ASN A 53 -9.90 -1.44 15.17
CA ASN A 53 -8.61 -0.78 15.33
C ASN A 53 -8.28 0.21 14.20
N ASN A 54 -9.21 0.47 13.28
CA ASN A 54 -9.01 1.36 12.13
C ASN A 54 -7.75 1.04 11.30
N LEU A 55 -7.33 -0.23 11.23
CA LEU A 55 -6.06 -0.62 10.59
C LEU A 55 -6.02 -0.25 9.10
N HIS A 56 -7.16 -0.35 8.42
CA HIS A 56 -7.31 0.06 7.02
C HIS A 56 -7.07 1.57 6.82
N ARG A 57 -7.48 2.42 7.78
CA ARG A 57 -7.24 3.87 7.74
C ARG A 57 -5.78 4.21 8.04
N ILE A 58 -5.20 3.54 9.04
CA ILE A 58 -3.78 3.72 9.40
C ILE A 58 -2.88 3.33 8.22
N GLY A 59 -3.07 2.13 7.65
CA GLY A 59 -2.34 1.72 6.45
C GLY A 59 -2.54 2.70 5.29
N GLY A 60 -3.75 3.24 5.20
CA GLY A 60 -4.10 4.27 4.26
C GLY A 60 -3.28 5.55 4.34
N TYR A 61 -3.21 6.16 5.52
CA TYR A 61 -2.38 7.33 5.77
C TYR A 61 -0.90 7.02 5.56
N THR A 62 -0.43 5.85 6.00
CA THR A 62 0.96 5.40 5.76
C THR A 62 1.26 5.34 4.26
N THR A 63 0.34 4.81 3.45
CA THR A 63 0.48 4.77 1.99
C THR A 63 0.59 6.17 1.41
N MET A 64 -0.25 7.11 1.84
CA MET A 64 -0.20 8.51 1.36
C MET A 64 1.09 9.22 1.73
N VAL A 65 1.59 9.04 2.96
CA VAL A 65 2.84 9.65 3.41
C VAL A 65 4.03 9.09 2.63
N LEU A 66 4.09 7.76 2.45
CA LEU A 66 5.14 7.12 1.66
C LEU A 66 5.08 7.53 0.19
N LEU A 67 3.89 7.68 -0.37
CA LEU A 67 3.69 8.14 -1.74
C LEU A 67 4.16 9.58 -1.94
N ALA A 68 3.81 10.49 -1.02
CA ALA A 68 4.29 11.86 -1.04
C ALA A 68 5.83 11.92 -0.93
N ALA A 69 6.42 11.12 -0.04
CA ALA A 69 7.87 11.00 0.09
C ALA A 69 8.53 10.45 -1.18
N THR A 70 7.93 9.42 -1.80
CA THR A 70 8.40 8.84 -3.07
C THR A 70 8.39 9.88 -4.17
N VAL A 71 7.27 10.57 -4.41
CA VAL A 71 7.16 11.59 -5.46
C VAL A 71 8.15 12.73 -5.22
N THR A 72 8.31 13.18 -3.98
CA THR A 72 9.27 14.24 -3.64
C THR A 72 10.71 13.81 -3.87
N ALA A 73 11.09 12.62 -3.40
CA ALA A 73 12.44 12.07 -3.61
C ALA A 73 12.73 11.84 -5.10
N GLY A 74 11.73 11.40 -5.88
CA GLY A 74 11.84 11.20 -7.33
C GLY A 74 12.03 12.51 -8.08
N ALA A 75 11.27 13.57 -7.71
CA ALA A 75 11.41 14.89 -8.31
C ALA A 75 12.76 15.56 -7.99
N LEU A 76 13.37 15.22 -6.86
CA LEU A 76 14.69 15.70 -6.45
C LEU A 76 15.84 14.77 -6.88
N GLU A 77 15.53 13.69 -7.62
CA GLU A 77 16.49 12.68 -8.08
C GLU A 77 17.33 12.07 -6.94
N TRP A 78 16.73 11.92 -5.75
CA TRP A 78 17.41 11.32 -4.60
C TRP A 78 17.49 9.79 -4.74
N ASP A 79 18.65 9.22 -4.41
CA ASP A 79 18.94 7.78 -4.50
C ASP A 79 17.98 6.90 -3.69
N VAL A 80 17.28 7.47 -2.70
CA VAL A 80 16.30 6.76 -1.86
C VAL A 80 14.95 6.56 -2.57
N HIS A 81 14.69 7.26 -3.68
CA HIS A 81 13.43 7.19 -4.43
C HIS A 81 12.98 5.76 -4.76
N PRO A 82 13.82 4.86 -5.30
CA PRO A 82 13.41 3.50 -5.62
C PRO A 82 12.96 2.71 -4.38
N ILE A 83 13.67 2.85 -3.26
CA ILE A 83 13.36 2.16 -1.99
C ILE A 83 12.00 2.64 -1.45
N LEU A 84 11.74 3.95 -1.53
CA LEU A 84 10.45 4.53 -1.16
C LEU A 84 9.34 4.06 -2.09
N GLY A 85 9.61 3.94 -3.39
CA GLY A 85 8.66 3.42 -4.38
C GLY A 85 8.19 2.00 -4.06
N TYR A 86 9.12 1.07 -3.78
CA TYR A 86 8.78 -0.30 -3.38
C TYR A 86 8.06 -0.36 -2.03
N SER A 87 8.48 0.47 -1.08
CA SER A 87 7.85 0.54 0.24
C SER A 87 6.41 1.06 0.13
N THR A 88 6.18 2.06 -0.73
CA THR A 88 4.85 2.61 -1.04
C THR A 88 3.96 1.55 -1.68
N LEU A 89 4.46 0.78 -2.64
CA LEU A 89 3.70 -0.29 -3.28
C LEU A 89 3.32 -1.41 -2.28
N GLY A 90 4.25 -1.78 -1.40
CA GLY A 90 3.97 -2.73 -0.32
C GLY A 90 2.90 -2.24 0.65
N ALA A 91 2.99 -0.98 1.10
CA ALA A 91 2.00 -0.35 1.95
C ALA A 91 0.62 -0.26 1.27
N ALA A 92 0.58 0.11 -0.02
CA ALA A 92 -0.63 0.16 -0.82
C ALA A 92 -1.29 -1.22 -0.94
N THR A 93 -0.50 -2.29 -1.13
CA THR A 93 -1.00 -3.67 -1.20
C THR A 93 -1.67 -4.09 0.11
N ILE A 94 -1.02 -3.83 1.24
CA ILE A 94 -1.56 -4.15 2.58
C ILE A 94 -2.84 -3.35 2.83
N THR A 95 -2.81 -2.06 2.52
CA THR A 95 -3.95 -1.16 2.67
C THR A 95 -5.14 -1.60 1.83
N ALA A 96 -4.92 -1.93 0.56
CA ALA A 96 -5.97 -2.40 -0.34
C ALA A 96 -6.59 -3.71 0.18
N SER A 97 -5.76 -4.63 0.70
CA SER A 97 -6.23 -5.89 1.29
C SER A 97 -7.09 -5.64 2.54
N MET A 98 -6.62 -4.78 3.47
CA MET A 98 -7.39 -4.41 4.66
C MET A 98 -8.68 -3.66 4.31
N GLY A 99 -8.62 -2.75 3.35
CA GLY A 99 -9.78 -1.99 2.86
C GLY A 99 -10.82 -2.89 2.22
N PHE A 100 -10.42 -3.88 1.42
CA PHE A 100 -11.33 -4.86 0.85
C PHE A 100 -12.06 -5.66 1.94
N ILE A 101 -11.35 -6.06 3.00
CA ILE A 101 -11.95 -6.77 4.13
C ILE A 101 -12.89 -5.84 4.92
N ALA A 102 -12.46 -4.61 5.21
CA ALA A 102 -13.21 -3.64 5.99
C ALA A 102 -14.50 -3.17 5.28
N TYR A 103 -14.46 -3.02 3.96
CA TYR A 103 -15.59 -2.53 3.15
C TYR A 103 -16.38 -3.64 2.46
N ARG A 104 -16.21 -4.91 2.88
CA ARG A 104 -16.93 -6.07 2.34
C ARG A 104 -18.44 -5.93 2.62
N GLY A 105 -19.17 -5.34 1.67
CA GLY A 105 -20.61 -5.03 1.79
C GLY A 105 -20.93 -3.54 1.66
N MET A 106 -19.92 -2.67 1.70
CA MET A 106 -20.06 -1.22 1.50
C MET A 106 -19.59 -0.75 0.13
N LEU A 107 -19.20 -1.66 -0.78
CA LEU A 107 -18.62 -1.29 -2.07
C LEU A 107 -19.51 -0.32 -2.86
N ARG A 108 -20.83 -0.50 -2.83
CA ARG A 108 -21.77 0.44 -3.49
C ARG A 108 -21.69 1.89 -3.00
N PHE A 109 -21.17 2.10 -1.80
CA PHE A 109 -20.97 3.43 -1.21
C PHE A 109 -19.53 3.91 -1.40
N VAL A 110 -18.54 3.01 -1.27
CA VAL A 110 -17.11 3.37 -1.36
C VAL A 110 -16.48 3.10 -2.74
N TRP A 111 -17.28 2.81 -3.76
CA TRP A 111 -16.77 2.44 -5.08
C TRP A 111 -15.86 3.49 -5.71
N PRO A 112 -16.05 4.83 -5.55
CA PRO A 112 -15.13 5.79 -6.12
C PRO A 112 -13.74 5.67 -5.47
N HIS A 113 -13.70 5.50 -4.14
CA HIS A 113 -12.47 5.28 -3.39
C HIS A 113 -11.76 4.00 -3.83
N ALA A 114 -12.52 2.90 -3.96
CA ALA A 114 -11.99 1.62 -4.41
C ALA A 114 -11.40 1.73 -5.83
N LEU A 115 -12.12 2.36 -6.76
CA LEU A 115 -11.68 2.58 -8.14
C LEU A 115 -10.38 3.37 -8.20
N PHE A 116 -10.33 4.53 -7.53
CA PHE A 116 -9.16 5.39 -7.54
C PHE A 116 -7.94 4.74 -6.87
N ASN A 117 -8.13 3.98 -5.78
CA ASN A 117 -7.04 3.21 -5.20
C ASN A 117 -6.55 2.09 -6.12
N THR A 118 -7.44 1.41 -6.86
CA THR A 118 -7.03 0.40 -7.84
C THR A 118 -6.21 1.02 -8.97
N ILE A 119 -6.65 2.15 -9.53
CA ILE A 119 -5.89 2.88 -10.57
C ILE A 119 -4.52 3.32 -10.00
N GLY A 120 -4.52 3.86 -8.77
CA GLY A 120 -3.30 4.27 -8.08
C GLY A 120 -2.31 3.13 -7.90
N PHE A 121 -2.79 2.00 -7.39
CA PHE A 121 -2.02 0.79 -7.19
C PHE A 121 -1.46 0.24 -8.51
N THR A 122 -2.28 0.13 -9.55
CA THR A 122 -1.83 -0.31 -10.87
C THR A 122 -0.75 0.63 -11.43
N GLY A 123 -0.92 1.93 -11.29
CA GLY A 123 0.10 2.92 -11.67
C GLY A 123 1.44 2.69 -10.97
N LEU A 124 1.44 2.47 -9.64
CA LEU A 124 2.66 2.14 -8.88
C LEU A 124 3.27 0.81 -9.31
N PHE A 125 2.46 -0.21 -9.56
CA PHE A 125 2.95 -1.52 -9.99
C PHE A 125 3.65 -1.43 -11.34
N LEU A 126 3.02 -0.76 -12.32
CA LEU A 126 3.60 -0.53 -13.64
C LEU A 126 4.89 0.30 -13.53
N ASN A 127 4.86 1.36 -12.73
CA ASN A 127 6.02 2.22 -12.48
C ASN A 127 7.22 1.45 -11.91
N ALA A 128 6.97 0.54 -10.96
CA ALA A 128 8.01 -0.20 -10.25
C ALA A 128 8.57 -1.40 -11.04
N PHE A 129 7.74 -2.08 -11.83
CA PHE A 129 8.11 -3.39 -12.40
C PHE A 129 8.10 -3.49 -13.91
N VAL A 130 7.35 -2.61 -14.59
CA VAL A 130 7.11 -2.74 -16.04
C VAL A 130 7.82 -1.65 -16.81
N LEU A 131 7.80 -0.43 -16.30
CA LEU A 131 8.27 0.76 -17.01
C LEU A 131 9.75 1.02 -16.75
N GLU A 132 10.46 1.42 -17.80
CA GLU A 132 11.89 1.73 -17.71
C GLU A 132 12.12 2.94 -16.79
N PRO A 133 12.98 2.82 -15.76
CA PRO A 133 13.25 3.93 -14.85
C PRO A 133 13.72 5.18 -15.61
N GLY A 134 13.07 6.31 -15.32
CA GLY A 134 13.40 7.60 -15.94
C GLY A 134 12.69 7.88 -17.27
N SER A 135 12.04 6.88 -17.90
CA SER A 135 11.23 7.09 -19.11
C SER A 135 10.05 8.03 -18.87
N THR A 136 9.50 8.59 -19.95
CA THR A 136 8.31 9.47 -19.88
C THR A 136 7.12 8.73 -19.27
N GLU A 137 6.91 7.47 -19.64
CA GLU A 137 5.86 6.60 -19.12
C GLU A 137 6.05 6.32 -17.63
N HIS A 138 7.30 6.10 -17.18
CA HIS A 138 7.61 5.94 -15.77
C HIS A 138 7.19 7.21 -14.99
N ARG A 139 7.58 8.40 -15.43
CA ARG A 139 7.20 9.65 -14.76
C ARG A 139 5.68 9.89 -14.74
N ILE A 140 5.01 9.62 -15.86
CA ILE A 140 3.55 9.79 -15.98
C ILE A 140 2.81 8.80 -15.07
N SER A 141 3.21 7.53 -15.06
CA SER A 141 2.56 6.51 -14.21
C SER A 141 2.69 6.82 -12.72
N ALA A 142 3.83 7.38 -12.27
CA ALA A 142 3.99 7.87 -10.90
C ALA A 142 3.03 9.03 -10.58
N ALA A 143 2.92 10.02 -11.48
CA ALA A 143 2.01 11.16 -11.30
C ALA A 143 0.53 10.74 -11.29
N VAL A 144 0.15 9.84 -12.20
CA VAL A 144 -1.20 9.25 -12.25
C VAL A 144 -1.47 8.46 -10.98
N ALA A 145 -0.51 7.68 -10.49
CA ALA A 145 -0.65 6.93 -9.26
C ALA A 145 -0.90 7.85 -8.06
N ALA A 146 -0.05 8.87 -7.89
CA ALA A 146 -0.17 9.88 -6.84
C ALA A 146 -1.52 10.60 -6.86
N SER A 147 -1.94 11.06 -8.05
CA SER A 147 -3.21 11.76 -8.23
C SER A 147 -4.40 10.85 -7.93
N SER A 148 -4.34 9.59 -8.37
CA SER A 148 -5.41 8.62 -8.15
C SER A 148 -5.57 8.30 -6.67
N PHE A 149 -4.49 8.05 -5.93
CA PHE A 149 -4.59 7.89 -4.47
C PHE A 149 -5.16 9.14 -3.79
N GLY A 150 -4.71 10.35 -4.17
CA GLY A 150 -5.27 11.60 -3.66
C GLY A 150 -6.78 11.73 -3.88
N LEU A 151 -7.25 11.46 -5.11
CA LEU A 151 -8.68 11.46 -5.46
C LEU A 151 -9.46 10.37 -4.71
N GLY A 152 -8.86 9.20 -4.52
CA GLY A 152 -9.41 8.14 -3.70
C GLY A 152 -9.70 8.62 -2.27
N TYR A 153 -8.73 9.26 -1.61
CA TYR A 153 -8.92 9.79 -0.26
C TYR A 153 -9.93 10.94 -0.19
N ILE A 154 -9.91 11.86 -1.16
CA ILE A 154 -10.91 12.94 -1.22
C ILE A 154 -12.31 12.34 -1.37
N SER A 155 -12.49 11.35 -2.24
CA SER A 155 -13.79 10.73 -2.46
C SER A 155 -14.35 10.09 -1.20
N ILE A 156 -13.55 9.38 -0.40
CA ILE A 156 -14.06 8.76 0.82
C ILE A 156 -14.39 9.79 1.89
N ILE A 157 -13.60 10.87 2.01
CA ILE A 157 -13.92 11.98 2.92
C ILE A 157 -15.27 12.61 2.57
N LEU A 158 -15.54 12.84 1.28
CA LEU A 158 -16.81 13.41 0.81
C LEU A 158 -18.00 12.46 1.03
N LEU A 159 -17.78 11.15 0.94
CA LEU A 159 -18.82 10.13 1.13
C LEU A 159 -19.15 9.83 2.60
N THR A 160 -18.22 10.12 3.52
CA THR A 160 -18.39 9.85 4.97
C THR A 160 -18.74 11.08 5.80
N ARG A 161 -18.99 12.22 5.16
CA ARG A 161 -19.57 13.42 5.78
C ARG A 161 -21.08 13.40 5.64
#